data_AF-A0A1V9ZK42-F1
#
_entry.id   AF-A0A1V9ZK42-F1
#
_cell.length_a   1.000
_cell.length_b   1.000
_cell.length_c   1.000
_cell.angle_alpha   90.00
_cell.angle_beta   90.00
_cell.angle_gamma   90.00
#
_symmetry.space_group_name_H-M   'P 1'
#
loop_
_entity.id
_entity.type
_entity.pdbx_description
1 polymer ?
#
loop_
_entity_poly.entity_id
_entity_poly.type
_entity_poly.pdbx_seq_one_letter_code
_entity_poly.pdbx_strand_id
1 'polypeptide(L)'
;MKKTLPVLAVSIPAILSDPKLRTKPDDHCISVGECMPCAKSEANENYCRGTGYKQELICMKGALNITIYEFCLPPTTNQGLTNVLTFESLMLVILLFASILLQKEKKKHLSSFDLRKDPRQPSKPFQT
;
A
#
# COMPACT_ATOMS: atom_id res chain seq x y z
N MET A 1 15.55 -17.34 -34.25
CA MET A 1 15.96 -17.03 -32.86
C MET A 1 14.71 -16.75 -32.02
N LYS A 2 14.35 -17.68 -31.12
CA LYS A 2 13.15 -17.61 -30.26
C LYS A 2 13.34 -16.48 -29.24
N LYS A 3 12.49 -15.45 -29.29
CA LYS A 3 12.44 -14.37 -28.30
C LYS A 3 11.58 -14.85 -27.13
N THR A 4 12.20 -15.35 -26.08
CA THR A 4 11.55 -15.61 -24.80
C THR A 4 11.36 -14.28 -24.09
N LEU A 5 10.11 -13.79 -24.08
CA LEU A 5 9.67 -12.67 -23.26
C LEU A 5 9.65 -13.15 -21.79
N PRO A 6 10.34 -12.53 -20.82
CA PRO A 6 10.04 -12.77 -19.44
C PRO A 6 8.70 -12.09 -19.12
N VAL A 7 7.66 -12.89 -18.98
CA VAL A 7 6.41 -12.49 -18.35
C VAL A 7 6.75 -12.20 -16.89
N LEU A 8 7.04 -10.93 -16.57
CA LEU A 8 7.04 -10.47 -15.19
C LEU A 8 5.59 -10.51 -14.72
N ALA A 9 5.25 -11.59 -14.02
CA ALA A 9 4.04 -11.67 -13.22
C ALA A 9 4.10 -10.54 -12.19
N VAL A 10 3.37 -9.46 -12.45
CA VAL A 10 3.07 -8.44 -11.46
C VAL A 10 2.11 -9.08 -10.47
N SER A 11 2.67 -9.66 -9.41
CA SER A 11 1.89 -10.00 -8.22
C SER A 11 1.46 -8.70 -7.58
N ILE A 12 0.26 -8.25 -7.94
CA ILE A 12 -0.49 -7.23 -7.21
C ILE A 12 -0.55 -7.74 -5.76
N PRO A 13 0.00 -7.03 -4.76
CA PRO A 13 -0.34 -7.35 -3.39
C PRO A 13 -1.84 -7.14 -3.29
N ALA A 14 -2.58 -8.24 -3.15
CA ALA A 14 -3.96 -8.20 -2.75
C ALA A 14 -4.00 -7.33 -1.49
N ILE A 15 -4.57 -6.14 -1.62
CA ILE A 15 -5.08 -5.39 -0.49
C ILE A 15 -6.20 -6.29 0.02
N LEU A 16 -5.84 -7.19 0.94
CA LEU A 16 -6.77 -7.93 1.76
C LEU A 16 -7.37 -6.90 2.72
N SER A 17 -8.24 -6.07 2.16
CA SER A 17 -9.35 -5.52 2.90
C SER A 17 -10.09 -6.75 3.42
N ASP A 18 -9.94 -7.06 4.70
CA ASP A 18 -10.87 -7.93 5.40
C ASP A 18 -12.03 -7.05 5.90
N PRO A 19 -13.09 -6.77 5.10
CA PRO A 19 -14.36 -6.43 5.69
C PRO A 19 -14.89 -7.75 6.25
N LYS A 20 -14.62 -8.03 7.53
CA LYS A 20 -15.21 -9.18 8.21
C LYS A 20 -16.70 -8.91 8.40
N LEU A 21 -17.41 -9.13 7.30
CA LEU A 21 -18.79 -9.49 7.10
C LEU A 21 -19.48 -9.96 8.39
N ARG A 22 -20.41 -9.14 8.90
CA ARG A 22 -21.64 -9.63 9.52
C ARG A 22 -22.84 -8.90 8.94
N THR A 23 -23.22 -9.40 7.78
CA THR A 23 -24.56 -9.29 7.20
C THR A 23 -25.63 -9.66 8.23
N LYS A 24 -26.38 -8.66 8.71
CA LYS A 24 -27.81 -8.80 9.01
C LYS A 24 -28.56 -8.13 7.85
N PRO A 25 -29.63 -8.72 7.30
CA PRO A 25 -30.14 -8.34 5.98
C PRO A 25 -30.99 -7.06 5.92
N ASP A 26 -31.23 -6.34 7.02
CA ASP A 26 -32.17 -5.20 7.03
C ASP A 26 -31.67 -3.89 7.68
N ASP A 27 -30.44 -3.81 8.20
CA ASP A 27 -29.92 -2.59 8.81
C ASP A 27 -28.60 -2.19 8.12
N HIS A 28 -28.62 -1.12 7.32
CA HIS A 28 -27.38 -0.51 6.82
C HIS A 28 -26.65 0.12 8.01
N CYS A 29 -25.65 -0.58 8.52
CA CYS A 29 -24.75 -0.10 9.56
C CYS A 29 -23.44 0.40 8.96
N ILE A 30 -23.08 1.64 9.26
CA ILE A 30 -21.83 2.27 8.84
C ILE A 30 -20.96 2.44 10.09
N SER A 31 -19.72 1.96 10.04
CA SER A 31 -18.73 2.22 11.08
C SER A 31 -18.35 3.69 11.09
N VAL A 32 -18.48 4.36 12.23
CA VAL A 32 -18.16 5.77 12.40
C VAL A 32 -17.07 5.91 13.46
N GLY A 33 -15.90 6.42 13.04
CA GLY A 33 -14.77 6.65 13.93
C GLY A 33 -13.76 5.50 14.02
N GLU A 34 -12.65 5.79 14.69
CA GLU A 34 -11.55 4.86 14.91
C GLU A 34 -11.82 3.91 16.07
N CYS A 35 -11.13 2.76 16.07
CA CYS A 35 -11.22 1.76 17.11
C CYS A 35 -10.57 2.29 18.42
N MET A 36 -11.38 2.55 19.44
CA MET A 36 -10.95 3.15 20.71
C MET A 36 -10.83 2.12 21.83
N PRO A 37 -9.90 2.31 22.79
CA PRO A 37 -9.80 1.42 23.95
C PRO A 37 -11.03 1.57 24.85
N CYS A 38 -11.49 0.45 25.41
CA CYS A 38 -12.61 0.43 26.34
C CYS A 38 -12.27 1.06 27.69
N ALA A 39 -13.25 1.76 28.28
CA ALA A 39 -13.12 2.26 29.65
C ALA A 39 -13.14 1.09 30.65
N LYS A 40 -12.50 1.27 31.82
CA LYS A 40 -12.46 0.22 32.86
C LYS A 40 -13.85 -0.20 33.35
N SER A 41 -14.82 0.71 33.31
CA SER A 41 -16.22 0.45 33.66
C SER A 41 -16.95 -0.43 32.64
N GLU A 42 -16.51 -0.43 31.39
CA GLU A 42 -17.13 -1.16 30.28
C GLU A 42 -16.40 -2.48 29.96
N ALA A 43 -15.41 -2.87 30.78
CA ALA A 43 -14.60 -4.06 30.54
C ALA A 43 -15.42 -5.37 30.53
N ASN A 44 -16.56 -5.38 31.24
CA ASN A 44 -17.47 -6.53 31.30
C ASN A 44 -18.50 -6.56 30.17
N GLU A 45 -18.56 -5.52 29.34
CA GLU A 45 -19.53 -5.43 28.25
C GLU A 45 -19.15 -6.34 27.07
N ASN A 46 -20.16 -6.83 26.37
CA ASN A 46 -19.98 -7.81 25.28
C ASN A 46 -19.09 -7.29 24.15
N TYR A 47 -19.09 -5.98 23.90
CA TYR A 47 -18.28 -5.33 22.87
C TYR A 47 -16.81 -5.11 23.27
N CYS A 48 -16.47 -5.24 24.56
CA CYS A 48 -15.12 -5.02 25.08
C CYS A 48 -14.42 -6.31 25.54
N ARG A 49 -15.16 -7.37 25.83
CA ARG A 49 -14.65 -8.60 26.47
C ARG A 49 -13.57 -9.34 25.66
N GLY A 50 -13.53 -9.19 24.34
CA GLY A 50 -12.61 -9.90 23.45
C GLY A 50 -11.27 -9.19 23.26
N THR A 51 -11.31 -7.99 22.69
CA THR A 51 -10.11 -7.24 22.30
C THR A 51 -9.77 -6.10 23.26
N GLY A 52 -10.72 -5.67 24.11
CA GLY A 52 -10.58 -4.47 24.92
C GLY A 52 -10.71 -3.17 24.13
N TYR A 53 -11.15 -3.23 22.87
CA TYR A 53 -11.41 -2.08 22.02
C TYR A 53 -12.84 -2.10 21.46
N LYS A 54 -13.42 -0.91 21.31
CA LYS A 54 -14.77 -0.68 20.79
C LYS A 54 -14.76 0.28 19.61
N GLN A 55 -15.68 0.07 18.68
CA GLN A 55 -15.95 0.97 17.57
C GLN A 55 -17.43 1.34 17.55
N GLU A 56 -17.72 2.59 17.21
CA GLU A 56 -19.08 3.10 17.05
C GLU A 56 -19.60 2.76 15.64
N LEU A 57 -20.83 2.27 15.58
CA LEU A 57 -21.56 2.03 14.34
C LEU A 57 -22.87 2.82 14.38
N ILE A 58 -23.18 3.45 13.26
CA ILE A 58 -24.48 4.07 13.03
C ILE A 58 -25.28 3.13 12.14
N CYS A 59 -26.28 2.50 12.74
CA CYS A 59 -27.23 1.65 12.05
C CYS A 59 -28.49 2.43 11.73
N MET A 60 -28.89 2.44 10.47
CA MET A 60 -30.21 2.93 10.08
C MET A 60 -31.25 1.84 10.29
N LYS A 61 -32.14 2.04 11.26
CA LYS A 61 -33.30 1.19 11.49
C LYS A 61 -34.55 1.97 11.13
N GLY A 62 -35.02 1.81 9.89
CA GLY A 62 -36.10 2.64 9.34
C GLY A 62 -35.65 4.08 9.12
N ALA A 63 -36.34 5.06 9.71
CA ALA A 63 -36.03 6.50 9.58
C ALA A 63 -35.17 7.06 10.75
N LEU A 64 -34.70 6.21 11.66
CA LEU A 64 -33.94 6.63 12.85
C LEU A 64 -32.52 6.05 12.81
N ASN A 65 -31.55 6.90 13.13
CA ASN A 65 -30.14 6.53 13.27
C ASN A 65 -29.91 6.04 14.70
N ILE A 66 -29.55 4.77 14.87
CA ILE A 66 -29.22 4.17 16.17
C ILE A 66 -27.72 3.95 16.24
N THR A 67 -27.09 4.38 17.35
CA THR A 67 -25.69 4.12 17.63
C THR A 67 -25.53 2.79 18.36
N ILE A 68 -24.72 1.89 17.82
CA ILE A 68 -24.42 0.57 18.39
C ILE A 68 -22.89 0.44 18.48
N TYR A 69 -22.39 -0.27 19.48
CA TYR A 69 -20.95 -0.54 19.64
C TYR A 69 -20.63 -1.98 19.25
N GLU A 70 -19.55 -2.18 18.50
CA GLU A 70 -18.99 -3.50 18.18
C GLU A 70 -17.54 -3.60 18.66
N PHE A 71 -17.07 -4.82 18.87
CA PHE A 71 -15.66 -5.09 19.14
C PHE A 71 -14.84 -4.82 17.87
N CYS A 72 -13.68 -4.19 18.03
CA CYS A 72 -12.78 -3.93 16.92
C CYS A 72 -11.35 -4.36 17.25
N LEU A 73 -10.53 -4.53 16.21
CA LEU A 73 -9.10 -4.73 16.38
C LEU A 73 -8.41 -3.37 16.36
N PRO A 74 -7.42 -3.13 17.24
CA PRO A 74 -6.71 -1.87 17.26
C PRO A 74 -6.08 -1.60 15.88
N PRO A 75 -6.04 -0.33 15.44
CA PRO A 75 -5.33 0.02 14.23
C PRO A 75 -3.90 -0.48 14.36
N THR A 76 -3.47 -1.30 13.40
CA THR A 76 -2.14 -1.91 13.44
C THR A 76 -1.11 -0.78 13.53
N THR A 77 -0.30 -0.80 14.58
CA THR A 77 0.74 0.22 14.85
C THR A 77 1.75 0.38 13.70
N ASN A 78 1.73 -0.55 12.74
CA ASN A 78 2.61 -0.60 11.59
C ASN A 78 2.07 0.13 10.35
N GLN A 79 0.90 0.78 10.39
CA GLN A 79 0.36 1.51 9.23
C GLN A 79 1.34 2.54 8.64
N GLY A 80 2.11 3.22 9.49
CA GLY A 80 3.17 4.13 9.03
C GLY A 80 4.29 3.40 8.29
N LEU A 81 4.72 2.26 8.81
CA LEU A 81 5.79 1.45 8.22
C LEU A 81 5.35 0.82 6.89
N THR A 82 4.09 0.38 6.79
CA THR A 82 3.53 -0.12 5.52
C THR A 82 3.47 0.98 4.47
N ASN A 83 3.12 2.21 4.83
CA ASN A 83 3.06 3.33 3.88
C ASN A 83 4.43 3.73 3.36
N VAL A 84 5.46 3.69 4.21
CA VAL A 84 6.85 3.94 3.78
C VAL A 84 7.33 2.85 2.84
N LEU A 85 7.09 1.57 3.16
CA LEU A 85 7.48 0.45 2.31
C LEU A 85 6.75 0.43 0.96
N THR A 86 5.47 0.77 0.93
CA THR A 86 4.71 0.86 -0.34
C THR A 86 5.22 2.01 -1.20
N PHE A 87 5.55 3.16 -0.61
CA PHE A 87 6.17 4.26 -1.34
C PHE A 87 7.57 3.90 -1.89
N GLU A 88 8.43 3.29 -1.06
CA GLU A 88 9.77 2.88 -1.46
C GLU A 88 9.73 1.85 -2.60
N SER A 89 8.89 0.83 -2.47
CA SER A 89 8.70 -0.17 -3.52
C SER A 89 8.15 0.43 -4.83
N LEU A 90 7.22 1.37 -4.76
CA LEU A 90 6.73 2.09 -5.94
C LEU A 90 7.84 2.85 -6.65
N MET A 91 8.68 3.57 -5.91
CA MET A 91 9.81 4.32 -6.47
C MET A 91 10.84 3.41 -7.14
N LEU A 92 11.14 2.26 -6.55
CA LEU A 92 12.01 1.24 -7.15
C LEU A 92 11.44 0.70 -8.47
N VAL A 93 10.14 0.44 -8.52
CA VAL A 93 9.47 -0.02 -9.76
C VAL A 93 9.58 1.04 -10.86
N ILE A 94 9.35 2.31 -10.54
CA ILE A 94 9.48 3.41 -11.49
C ILE A 94 10.91 3.52 -12.02
N LEU A 95 11.91 3.46 -11.13
CA LEU A 95 13.33 3.49 -11.51
C LEU A 95 13.71 2.32 -12.43
N LEU A 96 13.26 1.11 -12.11
CA LEU A 96 13.49 -0.06 -12.94
C LEU A 96 12.87 0.12 -14.33
N PHE A 97 11.62 0.56 -14.39
CA PHE A 97 10.94 0.79 -15.66
C PHE A 97 11.64 1.87 -16.51
N ALA A 98 12.00 3.00 -15.89
CA ALA A 98 12.74 4.07 -16.54
C ALA A 98 14.10 3.58 -17.06
N SER A 99 14.83 2.79 -16.27
CA SER A 99 16.12 2.22 -16.68
C SER A 99 15.99 1.27 -17.88
N ILE A 100 14.93 0.44 -17.92
CA ILE A 100 14.67 -0.47 -19.03
C ILE A 100 14.32 0.31 -20.29
N LEU A 101 13.49 1.36 -20.19
CA LEU A 101 13.16 2.23 -21.32
C LEU A 101 14.41 2.95 -21.83
N LEU A 102 15.22 3.52 -20.94
CA LEU A 102 16.49 4.16 -21.28
C LEU A 102 17.45 3.17 -21.95
N GLN A 103 17.55 1.93 -21.48
CA GLN A 103 18.37 0.91 -22.13
C GLN A 103 17.83 0.53 -23.52
N LYS A 104 16.50 0.47 -23.70
CA LYS A 104 15.89 0.20 -25.01
C LYS A 104 16.14 1.34 -25.98
N GLU A 105 16.04 2.59 -25.52
CA GLU A 105 16.35 3.77 -26.35
C GLU A 105 17.84 3.86 -26.66
N LYS A 106 18.72 3.67 -25.67
CA LYS A 106 20.17 3.58 -25.90
C LYS A 106 20.50 2.52 -26.94
N LYS A 107 19.90 1.32 -26.90
CA LYS A 107 20.14 0.28 -27.91
C LYS A 107 19.65 0.67 -29.32
N LYS A 108 18.68 1.59 -29.44
CA LYS A 108 18.15 2.07 -30.73
C LYS A 108 18.89 3.30 -31.26
N HIS A 109 19.34 4.18 -30.37
CA HIS A 109 19.89 5.51 -30.68
C HIS A 109 21.36 5.71 -30.33
N LEU A 110 22.06 4.72 -29.74
CA LEU A 110 23.53 4.69 -29.72
C LEU A 110 24.02 4.46 -31.16
N SER A 111 23.97 5.53 -31.95
CA SER A 111 24.83 5.68 -33.12
C SER A 111 26.27 5.53 -32.63
N SER A 112 27.09 4.75 -33.35
CA SER A 112 28.50 4.54 -33.00
C SER A 112 29.31 5.84 -32.90
N PHE A 113 28.72 6.96 -33.33
CA PHE A 113 29.25 8.31 -33.18
C PHE A 113 29.24 8.86 -31.74
N ASP A 114 28.24 8.51 -30.91
CA ASP A 114 28.14 9.07 -29.54
C ASP A 114 29.07 8.35 -28.54
N LEU A 115 29.59 7.18 -28.93
CA LEU A 115 30.63 6.42 -28.23
C LEU A 115 32.05 6.79 -28.70
N ARG A 116 32.20 7.75 -29.63
CA ARG A 116 33.53 8.27 -29.96
C ARG A 116 34.01 9.12 -28.79
N LYS A 117 34.72 8.47 -27.88
CA LYS A 117 35.67 9.12 -26.97
C LYS A 117 36.56 10.00 -27.83
N ASP A 118 36.39 11.31 -27.72
CA ASP A 118 37.21 12.25 -28.47
C ASP A 118 38.68 11.95 -28.10
N PRO A 119 39.55 11.59 -29.07
CA PRO A 119 40.94 11.26 -28.78
C PRO A 119 41.70 12.42 -28.11
N ARG A 120 41.14 13.64 -28.16
CA ARG A 120 41.68 14.81 -27.46
C ARG A 120 41.24 14.92 -26.00
N GLN A 121 40.33 14.08 -25.52
CA GLN A 121 39.82 14.15 -24.16
C GLN A 121 40.74 13.32 -23.23
N PRO A 122 41.56 13.96 -22.38
CA PRO A 122 42.45 13.25 -21.48
C PRO A 122 41.64 12.42 -20.49
N SER A 123 41.94 11.11 -20.41
CA SER A 123 41.24 10.17 -19.52
C SER A 123 41.60 10.31 -18.05
N LYS A 124 42.57 11.19 -17.73
CA LYS A 124 43.05 11.44 -16.37
C LYS A 124 42.73 12.89 -16.01
N PRO A 125 41.96 13.15 -14.95
CA PRO A 125 41.90 14.49 -14.38
C PRO A 125 43.30 14.83 -13.87
N PHE A 126 43.75 16.03 -14.20
CA PHE A 126 45.05 16.61 -13.89
C PHE A 126 45.67 16.05 -12.60
N GLN A 127 46.75 15.28 -12.73
CA GLN A 127 47.66 15.03 -11.61
C GLN A 127 48.67 16.18 -11.61
N THR A 128 48.49 17.12 -10.69
CA THR A 128 49.54 18.05 -10.22
C THR A 128 50.45 17.35 -9.23
#